data_AF-A0A178X7Q9-F1
#
_entry.id   AF-A0A178X7Q9-F1
#
_cell.length_a   1.000
_cell.length_b   1.000
_cell.length_c   1.000
_cell.angle_alpha   90.00
_cell.angle_beta   90.00
_cell.angle_gamma   90.00
#
_symmetry.space_group_name_H-M   'P 1'
#
loop_
_entity.id
_entity.type
_entity.pdbx_description
1 polymer ?
#
loop_
_entity_poly.entity_id
_entity_poly.type
_entity_poly.pdbx_seq_one_letter_code
_entity_poly.pdbx_strand_id
1 'polypeptide(L)'
;MSDQSNKTKNPLDIETFTIKPTVLKTVRLGKFRVGDPEPKFRVVYHTHDLENPNVISHHDVSVYHKDGTYELFRHFQSYSQQVHTLTVRFASAQAKSLEREQES
;
A
#
# COMPACT_ATOMS: atom_id res chain seq x y z
N MET A 1 1.89 22.40 7.19
CA MET A 1 0.61 21.68 7.41
C MET A 1 0.97 20.25 7.70
N SER A 2 0.68 19.77 8.90
CA SER A 2 1.10 18.46 9.40
C SER A 2 0.18 17.37 8.81
N ASP A 3 0.74 16.55 7.94
CA ASP A 3 0.10 15.34 7.43
C ASP A 3 -0.14 14.39 8.62
N GLN A 4 -1.38 14.36 9.13
CA GLN A 4 -1.78 13.36 10.10
C GLN A 4 -1.93 12.02 9.37
N SER A 5 -0.85 11.24 9.34
CA SER A 5 -0.93 9.82 9.03
C SER A 5 -1.91 9.19 10.01
N ASN A 6 -3.13 8.92 9.55
CA ASN A 6 -4.17 8.34 10.38
C ASN A 6 -3.75 6.89 10.67
N LYS A 7 -3.19 6.66 11.87
CA LYS A 7 -2.75 5.33 12.31
C LYS A 7 -3.95 4.38 12.26
N THR A 8 -3.89 3.43 11.34
CA THR A 8 -4.91 2.42 11.13
C THR A 8 -4.97 1.48 12.33
N LYS A 9 -6.17 1.24 12.87
CA LYS A 9 -6.39 0.44 14.10
C LYS A 9 -6.03 -1.05 13.94
N ASN A 10 -5.86 -1.55 12.72
CA ASN A 10 -5.54 -2.95 12.45
C ASN A 10 -4.04 -3.12 12.16
N PRO A 11 -3.36 -4.09 12.79
CA PRO A 11 -1.92 -4.27 12.62
C PRO A 11 -1.49 -4.65 11.20
N LEU A 12 -2.39 -5.19 10.38
CA LEU A 12 -2.10 -5.51 8.98
C LEU A 12 -2.11 -4.28 8.08
N ASP A 13 -2.77 -3.21 8.50
CA ASP A 13 -2.91 -2.01 7.67
C ASP A 13 -1.57 -1.29 7.59
N ILE A 14 -1.22 -0.87 6.37
CA ILE A 14 -0.02 -0.13 6.04
C ILE A 14 -0.36 1.34 5.95
N GLU A 15 -1.33 1.69 5.11
CA GLU A 15 -1.77 3.07 4.90
C GLU A 15 -3.24 3.10 4.49
N THR A 16 -3.98 4.08 5.01
CA THR A 16 -5.30 4.47 4.48
C THR A 16 -5.20 5.87 3.90
N PHE A 17 -5.68 6.04 2.67
CA PHE A 17 -5.61 7.33 1.97
C PHE A 17 -6.81 7.52 1.06
N THR A 18 -7.00 8.76 0.65
CA THR A 18 -8.00 9.16 -0.32
C THR A 18 -7.32 9.52 -1.63
N ILE A 19 -7.79 8.95 -2.75
CA ILE A 19 -7.30 9.26 -4.09
C ILE A 19 -8.37 10.01 -4.87
N LYS A 20 -7.97 11.15 -5.43
CA LYS A 20 -8.80 12.02 -6.26
C LYS A 20 -8.63 11.65 -7.75
N PRO A 21 -9.54 12.07 -8.63
CA PRO A 21 -9.37 11.95 -10.07
C PRO A 21 -7.98 12.41 -10.51
N THR A 22 -7.36 11.69 -11.45
CA THR A 22 -6.07 11.99 -12.10
C THR A 22 -4.83 12.09 -11.21
N VAL A 23 -4.97 11.85 -9.90
CA VAL A 23 -3.84 11.87 -8.96
C VAL A 23 -3.14 10.52 -8.94
N LEU A 24 -1.81 10.54 -9.08
CA LEU A 24 -0.95 9.41 -8.74
C LEU A 24 -0.70 9.41 -7.23
N LYS A 25 -0.92 8.28 -6.56
CA LYS A 25 -0.56 8.10 -5.15
C LYS A 25 0.45 6.96 -5.02
N THR A 26 1.58 7.25 -4.41
CA THR A 26 2.60 6.25 -4.05
C THR A 26 2.45 5.87 -2.58
N VAL A 27 2.45 4.56 -2.31
CA VAL A 27 2.44 3.98 -0.97
C VAL A 27 3.70 3.13 -0.80
N ARG A 28 4.44 3.36 0.27
CA ARG A 28 5.58 2.52 0.65
C ARG A 28 5.07 1.30 1.42
N LEU A 29 5.21 0.11 0.82
CA LEU A 29 4.74 -1.14 1.42
C LEU A 29 5.67 -1.68 2.50
N GLY A 30 6.96 -1.33 2.41
CA GLY A 30 7.98 -1.65 3.40
C GLY A 30 9.31 -2.06 2.78
N LYS A 31 10.24 -2.43 3.66
CA LYS A 31 11.57 -2.97 3.33
C LYS A 31 11.59 -4.48 3.56
N PHE A 32 12.16 -5.25 2.63
CA PHE A 32 12.18 -6.72 2.63
C PHE A 32 13.56 -7.26 2.25
N ARG A 33 13.89 -8.52 2.61
CA ARG A 33 15.15 -9.17 2.19
C ARG A 33 14.99 -9.80 0.81
N VAL A 34 16.04 -9.74 0.01
CA VAL A 34 16.14 -10.48 -1.24
C VAL A 34 16.26 -11.98 -0.93
N GLY A 35 15.43 -12.80 -1.57
CA GLY A 35 15.42 -14.26 -1.39
C GLY A 35 14.34 -14.78 -0.42
N ASP A 36 13.75 -13.91 0.39
CA ASP A 36 12.56 -14.24 1.18
C ASP A 36 11.33 -14.38 0.27
N PRO A 37 10.30 -15.15 0.67
CA PRO A 37 9.04 -15.21 -0.07
C PRO A 37 8.42 -13.83 -0.27
N GLU A 38 7.95 -13.55 -1.49
CA GLU A 38 7.38 -12.26 -1.82
C GLU A 38 6.14 -11.95 -0.94
N PRO A 39 6.11 -10.79 -0.27
CA PRO A 39 4.98 -10.41 0.57
C PRO A 39 3.73 -10.18 -0.27
N LYS A 40 2.58 -10.64 0.22
CA LYS A 40 1.28 -10.42 -0.43
C LYS A 40 0.53 -9.28 0.24
N PHE A 41 -0.16 -8.48 -0.56
CA PHE A 41 -0.92 -7.32 -0.11
C PHE A 41 -2.37 -7.35 -0.61
N ARG A 42 -3.25 -6.66 0.11
CA ARG A 42 -4.64 -6.43 -0.28
C ARG A 42 -4.90 -4.93 -0.34
N VAL A 43 -5.77 -4.56 -1.28
CA VAL A 43 -6.34 -3.22 -1.38
C VAL A 43 -7.81 -3.34 -0.98
N VAL A 44 -8.22 -2.59 0.01
CA VAL A 44 -9.60 -2.54 0.50
C VAL A 44 -10.21 -1.22 0.08
N TYR A 45 -11.30 -1.30 -0.68
CA TYR A 45 -12.11 -0.16 -1.07
C TYR A 45 -13.15 0.10 0.02
N HIS A 46 -13.19 1.32 0.56
CA HIS A 46 -14.20 1.71 1.55
C HIS A 46 -15.55 1.96 0.89
N THR A 47 -15.52 2.49 -0.34
CA THR A 47 -16.69 2.63 -1.22
C THR A 47 -16.36 1.97 -2.54
N HIS A 48 -17.21 1.03 -2.97
CA HIS A 48 -17.06 0.35 -4.25
C HIS A 48 -17.86 1.12 -5.31
N ASP A 49 -17.21 1.50 -6.40
CA ASP A 49 -17.89 2.00 -7.60
C ASP A 49 -18.45 0.80 -8.39
N LEU A 50 -19.74 0.51 -8.20
CA LEU A 50 -20.39 -0.65 -8.84
C LEU A 50 -20.46 -0.52 -10.36
N GLU A 51 -20.45 0.71 -10.89
CA GLU A 51 -20.49 0.96 -12.33
C GLU A 51 -19.10 0.80 -12.96
N ASN A 52 -18.04 1.02 -12.18
CA ASN A 52 -16.66 0.84 -12.63
C ASN A 52 -15.76 0.21 -11.55
N PRO A 53 -15.80 -1.12 -11.36
CA PRO A 53 -15.06 -1.80 -10.29
C PRO A 53 -13.53 -1.75 -10.47
N ASN A 54 -13.03 -1.41 -11.66
CA ASN A 54 -11.60 -1.35 -11.99
C ASN A 54 -11.11 0.10 -12.18
N VAL A 55 -11.83 1.08 -11.62
CA VAL A 55 -11.54 2.50 -11.84
C VAL A 55 -10.22 2.97 -11.22
N ILE A 56 -9.66 2.18 -10.30
CA ILE A 56 -8.32 2.39 -9.75
C ILE A 56 -7.42 1.24 -10.16
N SER A 57 -6.38 1.57 -10.92
CA SER A 57 -5.30 0.64 -11.22
C SER A 57 -4.18 0.80 -10.20
N HIS A 58 -3.40 -0.25 -10.00
CA HIS A 58 -2.18 -0.17 -9.23
C HIS A 58 -1.08 -1.09 -9.77
N HIS A 59 0.17 -0.70 -9.58
CA HIS A 59 1.35 -1.50 -9.91
C HIS A 59 2.43 -1.35 -8.85
N ASP A 60 3.26 -2.38 -8.72
CA ASP A 60 4.32 -2.42 -7.74
C ASP A 60 5.68 -2.11 -8.38
N VAL A 61 6.53 -1.40 -7.65
CA VAL A 61 7.90 -1.05 -8.04
C VAL A 61 8.83 -1.37 -6.89
N SER A 62 9.95 -2.03 -7.19
CA SER A 62 10.98 -2.38 -6.21
C SER A 62 12.24 -1.55 -6.42
N VAL A 63 12.83 -1.05 -5.33
CA VAL A 63 14.14 -0.40 -5.31
C VAL A 63 15.09 -1.30 -4.53
N TYR A 64 16.06 -1.90 -5.23
CA TYR A 64 17.03 -2.81 -4.64
C TYR A 64 18.23 -2.07 -4.06
N HIS A 65 18.66 -2.49 -2.88
CA HIS A 65 19.80 -1.94 -2.16
C HIS A 65 20.98 -2.92 -2.17
N LYS A 66 22.18 -2.39 -1.89
CA LYS A 66 23.42 -3.19 -1.84
C LYS A 66 23.49 -4.13 -0.64
N ASP A 67 22.69 -3.88 0.41
CA ASP A 67 22.66 -4.67 1.65
C ASP A 67 21.81 -5.95 1.53
N GLY A 68 21.42 -6.35 0.31
CA GLY A 68 20.59 -7.53 0.08
C GLY A 68 19.12 -7.32 0.46
N THR A 69 18.66 -6.07 0.53
CA THR A 69 17.26 -5.73 0.77
C THR A 69 16.66 -4.94 -0.39
N TYR A 70 15.34 -4.82 -0.41
CA TYR A 70 14.63 -3.94 -1.33
C TYR A 70 13.49 -3.22 -0.62
N GLU A 71 13.20 -1.99 -1.07
CA GLU A 71 11.97 -1.28 -0.74
C GLU A 71 10.93 -1.52 -1.81
N LEU A 72 9.70 -1.86 -1.38
CA LEU A 72 8.57 -2.08 -2.27
C LEU A 72 7.58 -0.92 -2.16
N PHE A 73 7.19 -0.39 -3.32
CA PHE A 73 6.23 0.69 -3.46
C PHE A 73 5.06 0.23 -4.31
N ARG A 74 3.85 0.70 -3.99
CA ARG A 74 2.68 0.55 -4.84
C ARG A 74 2.20 1.91 -5.32
N HIS A 75 2.06 2.04 -6.63
CA HIS A 75 1.53 3.23 -7.28
C HIS A 75 0.07 3.01 -7.63
N PHE A 76 -0.77 3.94 -7.24
CA PHE A 76 -2.20 3.97 -7.53
C PHE A 76 -2.50 5.09 -8.51
N GLN A 77 -3.37 4.80 -9.48
CA GLN A 77 -3.90 5.78 -10.42
C GLN A 77 -5.41 5.64 -10.49
N SER A 78 -6.13 6.73 -10.23
CA SER A 78 -7.59 6.81 -10.38
C SER A 78 -7.97 7.37 -11.75
N TYR A 79 -8.82 6.65 -12.45
CA TYR A 79 -9.50 7.11 -13.67
C TYR A 79 -10.95 7.57 -13.41
N SER A 80 -11.36 7.61 -12.14
CA SER A 80 -12.71 8.00 -11.74
C SER A 80 -12.81 9.53 -11.70
N GLN A 81 -14.02 10.05 -11.89
CA GLN A 81 -14.36 11.42 -11.47
C GLN A 81 -14.74 11.49 -9.98
N GLN A 82 -14.92 10.34 -9.34
CA GLN A 82 -15.21 10.24 -7.91
C GLN A 82 -13.94 10.15 -7.08
N VAL A 83 -14.08 10.48 -5.81
CA VAL A 83 -13.03 10.37 -4.79
C VAL A 83 -13.20 9.04 -4.07
N HIS A 84 -12.11 8.28 -3.96
CA HIS A 84 -12.12 6.94 -3.37
C HIS A 84 -11.21 6.87 -2.15
N THR A 85 -11.68 6.23 -1.08
CA THR A 85 -10.86 5.92 0.09
C THR A 85 -10.44 4.46 0.05
N LEU A 86 -9.14 4.24 0.16
CA LEU A 86 -8.50 2.94 0.07
C LEU A 86 -7.67 2.66 1.31
N THR A 87 -7.61 1.40 1.71
CA THR A 87 -6.62 0.90 2.67
C THR A 87 -5.75 -0.15 2.00
N VAL A 88 -4.44 0.05 2.07
CA VAL A 88 -3.44 -0.95 1.69
C VAL A 88 -2.99 -1.68 2.93
N ARG A 89 -2.96 -3.00 2.86
CA ARG A 89 -2.64 -3.86 4.00
C ARG A 89 -1.93 -5.13 3.59
N PHE A 90 -1.22 -5.76 4.52
CA PHE A 90 -0.71 -7.11 4.35
C PHE A 90 -1.85 -8.11 4.16
N ALA A 91 -1.66 -9.10 3.30
CA ALA A 91 -2.65 -10.15 3.05
C ALA A 91 -2.76 -11.14 4.21
N SER A 92 -1.73 -11.27 5.04
CA SER A 92 -1.72 -12.08 6.25
C SER A 92 -0.75 -11.49 7.29
N ALA A 93 -0.91 -11.87 8.56
CA ALA A 93 0.00 -11.48 9.64
C ALA A 93 1.41 -12.08 9.53
N GLN A 94 1.59 -13.07 8.64
CA GLN A 94 2.87 -13.70 8.35
C GLN A 94 3.72 -12.84 7.40
N ALA A 95 3.09 -12.01 6.57
CA ALA A 95 3.80 -11.05 5.75
C ALA A 95 4.28 -9.90 6.65
N LYS A 96 5.60 -9.79 6.84
CA LYS A 96 6.23 -8.76 7.68
C LYS A 96 7.28 -8.02 6.87
N SER A 97 7.37 -6.71 7.08
CA SER A 97 8.51 -5.90 6.65
C SER A 97 9.58 -5.87 7.74
N LEU A 98 10.83 -5.69 7.35
CA LEU A 98 11.98 -5.63 8.26
C LEU A 98 11.86 -4.52 9.31
N GLU A 99 11.17 -3.43 8.98
CA GLU A 99 10.98 -2.31 9.90
C GLU A 99 9.99 -2.62 11.02
N ARG A 100 9.11 -3.61 10.84
CA ARG A 100 8.20 -4.07 11.91
C ARG A 100 8.81 -5.16 12.80
N GLU A 101 10.03 -5.62 12.52
CA GLU A 101 10.76 -6.54 13.41
C GLU A 101 11.43 -5.80 14.59
N GLN A 102 11.61 -4.47 14.53
CA GLN A 102 12.29 -3.69 15.56
C GLN A 102 11.39 -3.21 16.72
N GLU A 103 10.08 -3.48 16.68
CA GLU A 103 9.11 -3.11 17.72
C GLU A 103 8.67 -4.31 18.59
N SER A 104 9.41 -5.43 18.58
CA SER A 104 9.12 -6.65 19.36
C SER A 104 10.21 -6.98 20.37
#